data_AF-A0A6A4XAK1-F1
#
_entry.id   AF-A0A6A4XAK1-F1
#
_cell.length_a   1.000
_cell.length_b   1.000
_cell.length_c   1.000
_cell.angle_alpha   90.00
_cell.angle_beta   90.00
_cell.angle_gamma   90.00
#
_symmetry.space_group_name_H-M   'P 1'
#
loop_
_entity.id
_entity.type
_entity.pdbx_description
1 polymer ?
#
loop_
_entity_poly.entity_id
_entity_poly.type
_entity_poly.pdbx_seq_one_letter_code
_entity_poly.pdbx_strand_id
1 'polypeptide(L)'
;MLSALRFYKTNPLRRISTYVLFPEIPEDTPETNCLLRTSQPPKYSELTPLKCHDAVLKLAYQFEYDMACYGDDLEDTGRLLARTEPLTCDEVVGPIERREVPFSYVWSTVKNLYTVDRQLVPARLFQQIHAAAAKAHVSKYNNPSIYAACQELLSDRHLLSEEQTRVVEKYARDGRLNGLELRGADLRKFKLHSSKLRREQADFIGETGRRAAARDGPTGGWHRCESLIESGVSH
;
A
#
# COMPACT_ATOMS: atom_id res chain seq x y z
N MET A 1 -21.36 13.63 3.00
CA MET A 1 -21.68 14.11 4.37
C MET A 1 -20.49 13.76 5.26
N LEU A 2 -19.80 14.76 5.83
CA LEU A 2 -18.64 14.55 6.70
C LEU A 2 -19.09 13.98 8.07
N SER A 3 -18.81 12.71 8.33
CA SER A 3 -19.11 12.06 9.60
C SER A 3 -17.96 12.28 10.58
N ALA A 4 -18.12 13.21 11.52
CA ALA A 4 -17.15 13.46 12.60
C ALA A 4 -17.57 12.73 13.89
N LEU A 5 -16.81 11.71 14.29
CA LEU A 5 -16.99 11.04 15.59
C LEU A 5 -16.23 11.80 16.69
N ARG A 6 -16.95 12.27 17.73
CA ARG A 6 -16.35 12.86 18.93
C ARG A 6 -15.97 11.75 19.93
N PHE A 7 -14.67 11.61 20.21
CA PHE A 7 -14.19 10.85 21.36
C PHE A 7 -13.86 11.80 22.51
N TYR A 8 -14.49 11.62 23.68
CA TYR A 8 -14.08 12.26 24.92
C TYR A 8 -13.21 11.28 25.72
N LYS A 9 -11.91 11.53 25.79
CA LYS A 9 -11.06 10.92 26.83
C LYS A 9 -10.83 11.98 27.90
N THR A 10 -11.46 11.80 29.05
CA THR A 10 -11.42 12.75 30.17
C THR A 10 -10.06 12.71 30.85
N ASN A 11 -9.19 13.67 30.55
CA ASN A 11 -8.00 13.97 31.33
C ASN A 11 -8.23 15.35 31.99
N PRO A 12 -8.30 15.46 33.33
CA PRO A 12 -8.93 16.60 34.01
C PRO A 12 -8.16 17.93 33.96
N LEU A 13 -7.02 18.03 33.27
CA LEU A 13 -6.16 19.23 33.33
C LEU A 13 -5.87 19.92 31.99
N ARG A 14 -6.51 19.53 30.87
CA ARG A 14 -6.44 20.28 29.60
C ARG A 14 -7.50 19.79 28.62
N ARG A 15 -8.56 20.57 28.39
CA ARG A 15 -9.52 20.31 27.31
C ARG A 15 -8.89 20.66 25.97
N ILE A 16 -8.10 19.75 25.40
CA ILE A 16 -7.68 19.81 24.00
C ILE A 16 -8.74 19.05 23.20
N SER A 17 -9.56 19.76 22.43
CA SER A 17 -10.47 19.14 21.47
C SER A 17 -9.67 18.74 20.23
N THR A 18 -9.28 17.48 20.13
CA THR A 18 -8.67 16.93 18.92
C THR A 18 -9.79 16.50 17.97
N TYR A 19 -9.91 17.18 16.83
CA TYR A 19 -10.76 16.72 15.72
C TYR A 19 -9.96 15.70 14.91
N VAL A 20 -10.45 14.48 14.83
CA VAL A 20 -9.89 13.46 13.93
C VAL A 20 -10.67 13.54 12.63
N LEU A 21 -10.08 14.14 11.61
CA LEU A 21 -10.63 14.12 10.26
C LEU A 21 -10.29 12.75 9.65
N PHE A 22 -11.31 11.94 9.41
CA PHE A 22 -11.15 10.74 8.61
C PHE A 22 -11.03 11.14 7.14
N PRO A 23 -10.13 10.50 6.37
CA PRO A 23 -10.12 10.67 4.92
C PRO A 23 -11.49 10.24 4.38
N GLU A 24 -12.01 11.00 3.41
CA GLU A 24 -13.25 10.63 2.73
C GLU A 24 -13.00 9.31 1.97
N ILE A 25 -13.74 8.27 2.32
CA ILE A 25 -13.75 7.01 1.59
C ILE A 25 -14.68 7.22 0.39
N PRO A 26 -14.21 7.03 -0.86
CA PRO A 26 -15.07 7.17 -2.02
C PRO A 26 -16.27 6.21 -1.96
N GLU A 27 -17.47 6.73 -2.26
CA GLU A 27 -18.71 5.94 -2.29
C GLU A 27 -18.77 4.98 -3.50
N ASP A 28 -17.75 4.98 -4.36
CA ASP A 28 -17.65 4.18 -5.58
C ASP A 28 -18.00 2.70 -5.37
N THR A 29 -19.05 2.23 -6.04
CA THR A 29 -19.43 0.81 -6.07
C THR A 29 -18.96 0.14 -7.36
N PRO A 30 -18.94 -1.20 -7.45
CA PRO A 30 -18.67 -1.91 -8.70
C PRO A 30 -19.60 -1.50 -9.85
N GLU A 31 -20.81 -1.03 -9.55
CA GLU A 31 -21.77 -0.53 -10.54
C GLU A 31 -21.30 0.82 -11.10
N THR A 32 -20.80 1.71 -10.25
CA THR A 32 -20.38 3.08 -10.61
C THR A 32 -18.98 3.14 -11.22
N ASN A 33 -18.06 2.30 -10.74
CA ASN A 33 -16.66 2.31 -11.15
C ASN A 33 -16.27 0.97 -11.82
N CYS A 34 -15.94 1.04 -13.11
CA CYS A 34 -15.61 -0.14 -13.91
C CYS A 34 -14.30 -0.83 -13.47
N LEU A 35 -13.40 -0.14 -12.75
CA LEU A 35 -12.16 -0.75 -12.22
C LEU A 35 -12.43 -1.69 -11.05
N LEU A 36 -13.49 -1.46 -10.28
CA LEU A 36 -13.84 -2.31 -9.14
C LEU A 36 -14.42 -3.66 -9.58
N ARG A 37 -14.69 -3.86 -10.88
CA ARG A 37 -15.15 -5.12 -11.47
C ARG A 37 -13.94 -6.00 -11.79
N THR A 38 -13.64 -6.95 -10.91
CA THR A 38 -12.50 -7.87 -11.07
C THR A 38 -12.80 -9.09 -11.95
N SER A 39 -14.06 -9.33 -12.31
CA SER A 39 -14.49 -10.50 -13.09
C SER A 39 -14.35 -10.33 -14.60
N GLN A 40 -14.11 -9.11 -15.09
CA GLN A 40 -14.05 -8.77 -16.51
C GLN A 40 -12.92 -7.78 -16.77
N PRO A 41 -12.33 -7.80 -17.99
CA PRO A 41 -11.33 -6.79 -18.36
C PRO A 41 -11.92 -5.38 -18.23
N PRO A 42 -11.10 -4.37 -17.87
CA PRO A 42 -11.60 -3.04 -17.59
C PRO A 42 -12.09 -2.39 -18.89
N LYS A 43 -13.26 -1.74 -18.82
CA LYS A 43 -13.79 -0.96 -19.93
C LYS A 43 -13.08 0.38 -20.01
N TYR A 44 -11.99 0.44 -20.76
CA TYR A 44 -11.13 1.63 -20.85
C TYR A 44 -11.84 2.88 -21.37
N SER A 45 -12.88 2.74 -22.19
CA SER A 45 -13.66 3.85 -22.75
C SER A 45 -14.48 4.64 -21.71
N GLU A 46 -14.78 4.05 -20.56
CA GLU A 46 -15.62 4.65 -19.51
C GLU A 46 -14.77 5.20 -18.33
N LEU A 47 -13.45 5.08 -18.43
CA LEU A 47 -12.51 5.49 -17.39
C LEU A 47 -12.31 7.00 -17.42
N THR A 48 -12.25 7.57 -16.23
CA THR A 48 -11.85 8.96 -16.02
C THR A 48 -10.72 9.00 -14.99
N PRO A 49 -9.90 10.06 -15.00
CA PRO A 49 -8.82 10.19 -14.02
C PRO A 49 -9.32 10.08 -12.57
N LEU A 50 -10.48 10.67 -12.29
CA LEU A 50 -11.09 10.63 -10.95
C LEU A 50 -11.50 9.20 -10.55
N LYS A 51 -12.11 8.43 -11.46
CA LYS A 51 -12.46 7.02 -11.20
C LYS A 51 -11.22 6.17 -10.93
N CYS A 52 -10.11 6.42 -11.62
CA CYS A 52 -8.84 5.73 -11.37
C CYS A 52 -8.29 6.03 -9.97
N HIS A 53 -8.37 7.29 -9.56
CA HIS A 53 -7.96 7.73 -8.23
C HIS A 53 -8.79 7.10 -7.12
N ASP A 54 -10.11 7.22 -7.24
CA ASP A 54 -11.05 6.82 -6.19
C ASP A 54 -11.06 5.29 -6.03
N ALA A 55 -11.00 4.53 -7.12
CA ALA A 55 -10.90 3.07 -7.07
C ALA A 55 -9.64 2.60 -6.33
N VAL A 56 -8.47 3.14 -6.66
CA VAL A 56 -7.22 2.69 -6.05
C VAL A 56 -7.18 3.09 -4.57
N LEU A 57 -7.57 4.32 -4.22
CA LEU A 57 -7.59 4.74 -2.83
C LEU A 57 -8.55 3.89 -2.00
N LYS A 58 -9.75 3.64 -2.51
CA LYS A 58 -10.74 2.80 -1.83
C LYS A 58 -10.20 1.41 -1.55
N LEU A 59 -9.66 0.73 -2.57
CA LEU A 59 -9.12 -0.62 -2.41
C LEU A 59 -7.84 -0.65 -1.56
N ALA A 60 -7.01 0.39 -1.64
CA ALA A 60 -5.82 0.52 -0.79
C ALA A 60 -6.21 0.61 0.69
N TYR A 61 -7.18 1.46 1.02
CA TYR A 61 -7.67 1.58 2.40
C TYR A 61 -8.39 0.32 2.88
N GLN A 62 -9.23 -0.28 2.02
CA GLN A 62 -9.89 -1.53 2.35
C GLN A 62 -8.87 -2.65 2.61
N PHE A 63 -7.82 -2.75 1.80
CA PHE A 63 -6.75 -3.72 2.02
C PHE A 63 -5.99 -3.47 3.33
N GLU A 64 -5.63 -2.22 3.64
CA GLU A 64 -5.00 -1.88 4.93
C GLU A 64 -5.88 -2.27 6.12
N TYR A 65 -7.18 -1.98 6.04
CA TYR A 65 -8.16 -2.33 7.05
C TYR A 65 -8.30 -3.84 7.21
N ASP A 66 -8.47 -4.56 6.10
CA ASP A 66 -8.62 -6.01 6.11
C ASP A 66 -7.38 -6.71 6.68
N MET A 67 -6.17 -6.20 6.41
CA MET A 67 -4.92 -6.73 6.99
C MET A 67 -4.79 -6.44 8.49
N ALA A 68 -5.35 -5.32 8.97
CA ALA A 68 -5.41 -5.03 10.40
C ALA A 68 -6.38 -5.99 11.10
N CYS A 69 -7.63 -6.07 10.63
CA CYS A 69 -8.64 -6.97 11.20
C CYS A 69 -8.21 -8.44 11.13
N TYR A 70 -7.57 -8.87 10.04
CA TYR A 70 -7.07 -10.24 9.95
C TYR A 70 -5.95 -10.52 10.96
N GLY A 71 -5.10 -9.53 11.26
CA GLY A 71 -4.11 -9.67 12.33
C GLY A 71 -4.74 -9.78 13.71
N ASP A 72 -5.76 -8.97 13.98
CA ASP A 72 -6.53 -9.03 15.23
C ASP A 72 -7.23 -10.40 15.35
N ASP A 73 -7.84 -10.90 14.27
CA ASP A 73 -8.45 -12.25 14.23
C ASP A 73 -7.41 -13.35 14.53
N LEU A 74 -6.17 -13.23 14.02
CA LEU A 74 -5.10 -14.19 14.30
C LEU A 74 -4.67 -14.18 15.78
N GLU A 75 -4.73 -13.02 16.43
CA GLU A 75 -4.39 -12.84 17.85
C GLU A 75 -5.54 -13.30 18.77
N ASP A 76 -6.76 -12.78 18.55
CA ASP A 76 -7.94 -13.00 19.39
C ASP A 76 -8.47 -14.44 19.34
N THR A 77 -8.35 -15.11 18.19
CA THR A 77 -8.86 -16.50 18.08
C THR A 77 -7.97 -17.51 18.82
N GLY A 78 -6.89 -17.08 19.51
CA GLY A 78 -5.93 -18.00 20.12
C GLY A 78 -5.29 -18.96 19.11
N ARG A 79 -5.36 -18.65 17.81
CA ARG A 79 -4.85 -19.49 16.71
C ARG A 79 -3.36 -19.76 16.85
N LEU A 80 -2.63 -18.86 17.49
CA LEU A 80 -1.19 -18.95 17.76
C LEU A 80 -0.83 -19.55 19.13
N LEU A 81 -1.79 -19.71 20.06
CA LEU A 81 -1.48 -20.06 21.46
C LEU A 81 -2.30 -21.23 22.05
N ALA A 82 -3.40 -21.64 21.42
CA ALA A 82 -4.34 -22.62 21.98
C ALA A 82 -4.75 -23.72 20.99
N ARG A 83 -3.95 -23.99 19.95
CA ARG A 83 -4.24 -25.02 18.95
C ARG A 83 -3.62 -26.37 19.30
N THR A 84 -4.38 -27.44 19.08
CA THR A 84 -3.91 -28.85 19.12
C THR A 84 -3.34 -29.30 17.78
N GLU A 85 -3.74 -28.65 16.68
CA GLU A 85 -3.35 -28.98 15.30
C GLU A 85 -2.44 -27.89 14.72
N PRO A 86 -1.43 -28.25 13.90
CA PRO A 86 -0.48 -27.29 13.34
C PRO A 86 -1.15 -26.30 12.39
N LEU A 87 -0.64 -25.07 12.39
CA LEU A 87 -1.08 -24.02 11.46
C LEU A 87 -0.73 -24.40 10.03
N THR A 88 -1.67 -24.22 9.09
CA THR A 88 -1.40 -24.55 7.67
C THR A 88 -1.11 -23.27 6.86
N CYS A 89 -0.21 -23.37 5.88
CA CYS A 89 0.13 -22.26 4.98
C CYS A 89 -1.11 -21.63 4.33
N ASP A 90 -2.06 -22.44 3.88
CA ASP A 90 -3.30 -21.99 3.23
C ASP A 90 -4.23 -21.22 4.17
N GLU A 91 -4.15 -21.46 5.49
CA GLU A 91 -4.93 -20.74 6.50
C GLU A 91 -4.35 -19.34 6.77
N VAL A 92 -3.03 -19.17 6.57
CA VAL A 92 -2.32 -17.90 6.81
C VAL A 92 -2.20 -17.07 5.53
N VAL A 93 -1.62 -17.64 4.49
CA VAL A 93 -1.30 -16.93 3.24
C VAL A 93 -2.53 -16.82 2.33
N GLY A 94 -3.35 -17.87 2.26
CA GLY A 94 -4.53 -17.89 1.39
C GLY A 94 -5.51 -16.73 1.61
N PRO A 95 -5.89 -16.38 2.85
CA PRO A 95 -6.74 -15.22 3.12
C PRO A 95 -6.11 -13.89 2.73
N ILE A 96 -4.79 -13.76 2.81
CA ILE A 96 -4.04 -12.54 2.41
C ILE A 96 -4.10 -12.39 0.89
N GLU A 97 -3.77 -13.45 0.15
CA GLU A 97 -3.75 -13.43 -1.31
C GLU A 97 -5.14 -13.13 -1.89
N ARG A 98 -6.19 -13.78 -1.37
CA ARG A 98 -7.58 -13.52 -1.81
C ARG A 98 -7.98 -12.04 -1.70
N ARG A 99 -7.50 -11.35 -0.66
CA ARG A 99 -7.75 -9.91 -0.45
C ARG A 99 -6.86 -9.03 -1.29
N GLU A 100 -5.65 -9.48 -1.62
CA GLU A 100 -4.71 -8.73 -2.46
C GLU A 100 -5.10 -8.73 -3.94
N VAL A 101 -5.68 -9.82 -4.45
CA VAL A 101 -6.10 -9.95 -5.87
C VAL A 101 -6.86 -8.73 -6.40
N PRO A 102 -7.99 -8.27 -5.80
CA PRO A 102 -8.74 -7.14 -6.31
C PRO A 102 -7.93 -5.85 -6.34
N PHE A 103 -7.15 -5.60 -5.29
CA PHE A 103 -6.30 -4.42 -5.19
C PHE A 103 -5.17 -4.42 -6.22
N SER A 104 -4.46 -5.56 -6.35
CA SER A 104 -3.36 -5.74 -7.30
C SER A 104 -3.82 -5.61 -8.75
N TYR A 105 -5.02 -6.11 -9.07
CA TYR A 105 -5.65 -5.95 -10.38
C TYR A 105 -5.80 -4.48 -10.75
N VAL A 106 -6.51 -3.71 -9.90
CA VAL A 106 -6.77 -2.29 -10.16
C VAL A 106 -5.48 -1.48 -10.20
N TRP A 107 -4.56 -1.72 -9.26
CA TRP A 107 -3.28 -1.02 -9.24
C TRP A 107 -2.43 -1.30 -10.47
N SER A 108 -2.44 -2.54 -10.96
CA SER A 108 -1.72 -2.91 -12.18
C SER A 108 -2.33 -2.27 -13.42
N THR A 109 -3.66 -2.21 -13.51
CA THR A 109 -4.36 -1.47 -14.58
C THR A 109 -3.97 0.00 -14.58
N VAL A 110 -3.98 0.67 -13.43
CA VAL A 110 -3.63 2.11 -13.34
C VAL A 110 -2.16 2.38 -13.68
N LYS A 111 -1.22 1.51 -13.27
CA LYS A 111 0.19 1.60 -13.69
C LYS A 111 0.36 1.48 -15.21
N ASN A 112 -0.37 0.55 -15.82
CA ASN A 112 -0.34 0.37 -17.26
C ASN A 112 -0.91 1.61 -17.96
N LEU A 113 -2.02 2.16 -17.46
CA LEU A 113 -2.62 3.39 -18.00
C LEU A 113 -1.68 4.59 -17.88
N TYR A 114 -0.98 4.75 -16.77
CA TYR A 114 0.03 5.81 -16.64
C TYR A 114 1.15 5.71 -17.69
N THR A 115 1.50 4.48 -18.10
CA THR A 115 2.54 4.23 -19.08
C THR A 115 2.05 4.47 -20.52
N VAL A 116 0.80 4.09 -20.81
CA VAL A 116 0.21 4.13 -22.17
C VAL A 116 -0.47 5.48 -22.46
N ASP A 117 -1.20 6.03 -21.49
CA ASP A 117 -1.98 7.27 -21.62
C ASP A 117 -1.80 8.17 -20.40
N ARG A 118 -0.85 9.11 -20.53
CA ARG A 118 -0.54 10.11 -19.50
C ARG A 118 -1.60 11.19 -19.35
N GLN A 119 -2.56 11.31 -20.28
CA GLN A 119 -3.68 12.24 -20.13
C GLN A 119 -4.73 11.66 -19.17
N LEU A 120 -4.99 10.36 -19.26
CA LEU A 120 -5.92 9.67 -18.37
C LEU A 120 -5.39 9.56 -16.94
N VAL A 121 -4.08 9.39 -16.77
CA VAL A 121 -3.43 9.37 -15.45
C VAL A 121 -2.27 10.37 -15.43
N PRO A 122 -2.53 11.65 -15.09
CA PRO A 122 -1.47 12.65 -14.99
C PRO A 122 -0.44 12.29 -13.92
N ALA A 123 0.81 12.70 -14.11
CA ALA A 123 1.91 12.36 -13.18
C ALA A 123 1.64 12.76 -11.72
N ARG A 124 0.99 13.92 -11.49
CA ARG A 124 0.61 14.36 -10.14
C ARG A 124 -0.39 13.41 -9.49
N LEU A 125 -1.38 12.95 -10.25
CA LEU A 125 -2.39 12.01 -9.79
C LEU A 125 -1.75 10.66 -9.49
N PHE A 126 -0.91 10.18 -10.40
CA PHE A 126 -0.17 8.94 -10.24
C PHE A 126 0.68 8.94 -8.96
N GLN A 127 1.41 10.01 -8.68
CA GLN A 127 2.26 10.12 -7.48
C GLN A 127 1.45 10.01 -6.18
N GLN A 128 0.28 10.63 -6.10
CA GLN A 128 -0.61 10.57 -4.93
C GLN A 128 -1.11 9.14 -4.71
N ILE A 129 -1.63 8.52 -5.77
CA ILE A 129 -2.15 7.16 -5.74
C ILE A 129 -1.03 6.16 -5.43
N HIS A 130 0.15 6.35 -6.03
CA HIS A 130 1.29 5.48 -5.86
C HIS A 130 1.75 5.40 -4.40
N ALA A 131 1.82 6.53 -3.70
CA ALA A 131 2.19 6.56 -2.30
C ALA A 131 1.19 5.78 -1.42
N ALA A 132 -0.11 5.95 -1.67
CA ALA A 132 -1.16 5.22 -0.95
C ALA A 132 -1.11 3.72 -1.27
N ALA A 133 -0.99 3.34 -2.55
CA ALA A 133 -0.91 1.94 -2.96
C ALA A 133 0.34 1.25 -2.42
N ALA A 134 1.50 1.92 -2.42
CA ALA A 134 2.74 1.41 -1.86
C ALA A 134 2.61 1.17 -0.34
N LYS A 135 1.99 2.10 0.39
CA LYS A 135 1.71 1.94 1.82
C LYS A 135 0.80 0.73 2.08
N ALA A 136 -0.27 0.60 1.32
CA ALA A 136 -1.21 -0.52 1.44
C ALA A 136 -0.53 -1.87 1.15
N HIS A 137 0.26 -1.99 0.09
CA HIS A 137 0.98 -3.23 -0.23
C HIS A 137 1.93 -3.69 0.89
N VAL A 138 2.55 -2.75 1.61
CA VAL A 138 3.50 -3.07 2.69
C VAL A 138 2.76 -3.44 4.00
N SER A 139 1.49 -3.09 4.15
CA SER A 139 0.72 -3.31 5.39
C SER A 139 0.75 -4.77 5.87
N LYS A 140 0.63 -5.74 4.96
CA LYS A 140 0.68 -7.18 5.27
C LYS A 140 2.00 -7.64 5.88
N TYR A 141 3.10 -6.95 5.59
CA TYR A 141 4.42 -7.24 6.17
C TYR A 141 4.72 -6.41 7.43
N ASN A 142 3.88 -5.45 7.78
CA ASN A 142 4.02 -4.64 8.98
C ASN A 142 3.16 -5.16 10.14
N ASN A 143 2.35 -6.18 9.90
CA ASN A 143 1.47 -6.75 10.91
C ASN A 143 2.24 -7.78 11.76
N PRO A 144 2.37 -7.56 13.10
CA PRO A 144 3.12 -8.46 13.97
C PRO A 144 2.49 -9.85 14.11
N SER A 145 1.16 -9.94 14.08
CA SER A 145 0.41 -11.20 14.24
C SER A 145 0.58 -12.10 13.01
N ILE A 146 0.52 -11.51 11.81
CA ILE A 146 0.84 -12.22 10.56
C ILE A 146 2.28 -12.70 10.56
N TYR A 147 3.21 -11.84 11.01
CA TYR A 147 4.62 -12.19 11.11
C TYR A 147 4.89 -13.35 12.08
N ALA A 148 4.26 -13.34 13.26
CA ALA A 148 4.35 -14.42 14.23
C ALA A 148 3.81 -15.74 13.67
N ALA A 149 2.65 -15.69 12.97
CA ALA A 149 2.10 -16.86 12.27
C ALA A 149 3.08 -17.44 11.24
N CYS A 150 3.77 -16.58 10.47
CA CYS A 150 4.79 -17.04 9.54
C CYS A 150 6.03 -17.64 10.25
N GLN A 151 6.43 -17.13 11.42
CA GLN A 151 7.53 -17.72 12.20
C GLN A 151 7.18 -19.10 12.75
N GLU A 152 5.93 -19.30 13.17
CA GLU A 152 5.42 -20.60 13.61
C GLU A 152 5.46 -21.62 12.46
N LEU A 153 4.93 -21.24 11.29
CA LEU A 153 5.00 -22.08 10.09
C LEU A 153 6.44 -22.46 9.68
N LEU A 154 7.41 -21.57 9.87
CA LEU A 154 8.82 -21.86 9.59
C LEU A 154 9.47 -22.76 10.64
N SER A 155 8.94 -22.80 11.86
CA SER A 155 9.38 -23.76 12.88
C SER A 155 8.98 -25.18 12.48
N ASP A 156 7.80 -25.32 11.85
CA ASP A 156 7.28 -26.57 11.28
C ASP A 156 7.55 -26.71 9.78
N ARG A 157 8.73 -26.28 9.31
CA ARG A 157 9.14 -26.30 7.89
C ARG A 157 8.93 -27.66 7.20
N HIS A 158 8.99 -28.76 7.94
CA HIS A 158 8.81 -30.11 7.43
C HIS A 158 7.37 -30.40 6.93
N LEU A 159 6.38 -29.60 7.35
CA LEU A 159 4.99 -29.69 6.90
C LEU A 159 4.72 -28.87 5.62
N LEU A 160 5.71 -28.09 5.16
CA LEU A 160 5.57 -27.18 4.02
C LEU A 160 6.19 -27.76 2.75
N SER A 161 5.55 -27.52 1.61
CA SER A 161 6.21 -27.71 0.32
C SER A 161 7.37 -26.72 0.13
N GLU A 162 8.22 -26.94 -0.87
CA GLU A 162 9.30 -26.02 -1.18
C GLU A 162 8.76 -24.62 -1.57
N GLU A 163 7.69 -24.59 -2.36
CA GLU A 163 7.04 -23.37 -2.80
C GLU A 163 6.42 -22.62 -1.63
N GLN A 164 5.67 -23.33 -0.77
CA GLN A 164 5.10 -22.76 0.44
C GLN A 164 6.17 -22.19 1.36
N THR A 165 7.28 -22.93 1.53
CA THR A 165 8.41 -22.47 2.33
C THR A 165 8.98 -21.16 1.79
N ARG A 166 9.19 -21.05 0.47
CA ARG A 166 9.70 -19.80 -0.14
C ARG A 166 8.75 -18.63 0.07
N VAL A 167 7.44 -18.86 0.00
CA VAL A 167 6.42 -17.83 0.26
C VAL A 167 6.47 -17.39 1.71
N VAL A 168 6.43 -18.32 2.67
CA VAL A 168 6.47 -17.99 4.11
C VAL A 168 7.80 -17.32 4.49
N GLU A 169 8.93 -17.80 3.99
CA GLU A 169 10.25 -17.18 4.19
C GLU A 169 10.28 -15.74 3.67
N LYS A 170 9.62 -15.47 2.54
CA LYS A 170 9.49 -14.12 2.00
C LYS A 170 8.72 -13.21 2.96
N TYR A 171 7.57 -13.65 3.48
CA TYR A 171 6.78 -12.87 4.44
C TYR A 171 7.57 -12.59 5.74
N ALA A 172 8.24 -13.60 6.29
CA ALA A 172 9.09 -13.45 7.47
C ALA A 172 10.27 -12.50 7.21
N ARG A 173 10.93 -12.63 6.06
CA ARG A 173 12.04 -11.75 5.69
C ARG A 173 11.59 -10.30 5.53
N ASP A 174 10.48 -10.07 4.83
CA ASP A 174 9.93 -8.73 4.61
C ASP A 174 9.51 -8.10 5.96
N GLY A 175 8.90 -8.86 6.87
CA GLY A 175 8.57 -8.39 8.23
C GLY A 175 9.80 -8.03 9.07
N ARG A 176 10.85 -8.84 9.01
CA ARG A 176 12.12 -8.53 9.67
C ARG A 176 12.77 -7.27 9.10
N LEU A 177 12.78 -7.09 7.78
CA LEU A 177 13.31 -5.88 7.13
C LEU A 177 12.52 -4.62 7.49
N ASN A 178 11.22 -4.76 7.78
CA ASN A 178 10.39 -3.68 8.31
C ASN A 178 10.60 -3.41 9.80
N GLY A 179 11.47 -4.17 10.46
CA GLY A 179 11.89 -3.94 11.84
C GLY A 179 10.96 -4.54 12.89
N LEU A 180 10.15 -5.56 12.56
CA LEU A 180 9.26 -6.22 13.52
C LEU A 180 10.00 -6.95 14.65
N GLU A 181 11.24 -7.39 14.43
CA GLU A 181 12.08 -8.00 15.47
C GLU A 181 12.79 -6.97 16.37
N LEU A 182 12.83 -5.70 15.96
CA LEU A 182 13.60 -4.67 16.67
C LEU A 182 12.89 -4.24 17.95
N ARG A 183 13.65 -4.13 19.05
CA ARG A 183 13.14 -3.72 20.36
C ARG A 183 13.92 -2.52 20.91
N GLY A 184 13.31 -1.80 21.85
CA GLY A 184 13.99 -0.79 22.66
C GLY A 184 14.67 0.32 21.84
N ALA A 185 15.99 0.46 22.04
CA ALA A 185 16.79 1.53 21.45
C ALA A 185 16.93 1.41 19.92
N ASP A 186 17.04 0.20 19.40
CA ASP A 186 17.27 -0.02 17.97
C ASP A 186 16.02 0.24 17.15
N LEU A 187 14.85 -0.08 17.68
CA LEU A 187 13.57 0.31 17.08
C LEU A 187 13.43 1.84 16.99
N ARG A 188 13.87 2.57 18.02
CA ARG A 188 13.85 4.05 18.00
C ARG A 188 14.80 4.61 16.95
N LYS A 189 16.02 4.07 16.85
CA LYS A 189 16.99 4.44 15.81
C LYS A 189 16.44 4.14 14.42
N PHE A 190 15.88 2.94 14.21
CA PHE A 190 15.28 2.55 12.94
C PHE A 190 14.18 3.55 12.52
N LYS A 191 13.21 3.82 13.39
CA LYS A 191 12.14 4.80 13.12
C LYS A 191 12.69 6.20 12.84
N LEU A 192 13.71 6.64 13.57
CA LEU A 192 14.38 7.92 13.32
C LEU A 192 15.04 7.96 11.93
N HIS A 193 15.81 6.94 11.57
CA HIS A 193 16.49 6.87 10.27
C HIS A 193 15.49 6.73 9.12
N SER A 194 14.47 5.88 9.24
CA SER A 194 13.42 5.73 8.23
C SER A 194 12.64 7.03 8.02
N SER A 195 12.31 7.77 9.09
CA SER A 195 11.65 9.07 8.96
C SER A 195 12.55 10.15 8.37
N LYS A 196 13.85 10.13 8.67
CA LYS A 196 14.83 11.01 8.00
C LYS A 196 14.88 10.69 6.50
N LEU A 197 15.06 9.43 6.12
CA LEU A 197 15.12 9.00 4.72
C LEU A 197 13.87 9.41 3.93
N ARG A 198 12.67 9.23 4.51
CA ARG A 198 11.42 9.65 3.86
C ARG A 198 11.36 11.17 3.62
N ARG A 199 11.87 11.97 4.54
CA ARG A 199 11.94 13.43 4.37
C ARG A 199 12.90 13.82 3.26
N GLU A 200 14.12 13.29 3.29
CA GLU A 200 15.14 13.56 2.26
C GLU A 200 14.65 13.12 0.86
N GLN A 201 13.96 11.97 0.77
CA GLN A 201 13.33 11.53 -0.48
C GLN A 201 12.24 12.50 -0.95
N ALA A 202 11.38 12.97 -0.05
CA ALA A 202 10.34 13.94 -0.39
C ALA A 202 10.94 15.29 -0.83
N ASP A 203 11.98 15.76 -0.16
CA ASP A 203 12.68 16.99 -0.50
C ASP A 203 13.36 16.88 -1.88
N PHE A 204 14.04 15.77 -2.14
CA PHE A 204 14.65 15.49 -3.44
C PHE A 204 13.62 15.42 -4.58
N ILE A 205 12.49 14.74 -4.36
CA ILE A 205 11.38 14.68 -5.33
C ILE A 205 10.79 16.08 -5.56
N GLY A 206 10.65 16.89 -4.49
CA GLY A 206 10.18 18.26 -4.57
C GLY A 206 11.13 19.19 -5.32
N GLU A 207 12.43 19.07 -5.12
CA GLU A 207 13.45 19.84 -5.85
C GLU A 207 13.53 19.49 -7.32
N THR A 208 13.53 18.20 -7.64
CA THR A 208 13.52 17.74 -9.04
C THR A 208 12.26 18.19 -9.77
N GLY A 209 11.09 18.13 -9.12
CA GLY A 209 9.84 18.68 -9.65
C GLY A 209 9.91 20.20 -9.91
N ARG A 210 10.46 20.99 -8.97
CA ARG A 210 10.64 22.45 -9.15
C ARG A 210 11.59 22.79 -10.28
N ARG A 211 12.69 22.05 -10.43
CA ARG A 211 13.66 22.25 -11.53
C ARG A 211 13.07 21.89 -12.90
N ALA A 212 12.22 20.87 -12.97
CA ALA A 212 11.47 20.54 -14.19
C ALA A 212 10.52 21.69 -14.57
N ALA A 213 9.70 22.16 -13.62
CA ALA A 213 8.77 23.27 -13.86
C ALA A 213 9.47 24.59 -14.24
N ALA A 214 10.66 24.87 -13.69
CA ALA A 214 11.45 26.06 -14.04
C ALA A 214 12.06 26.00 -15.45
N ARG A 215 12.21 24.81 -16.04
CA ARG A 215 12.72 24.63 -17.41
C ARG A 215 11.65 24.79 -18.48
N ASP A 216 10.37 24.58 -18.15
CA ASP A 216 9.29 24.55 -19.14
C ASP A 216 8.66 25.93 -19.46
N GLY A 217 8.92 26.98 -18.66
CA GLY A 217 8.47 28.36 -18.96
C GLY A 217 6.94 28.56 -19.13
N PRO A 218 6.44 29.81 -19.29
CA PRO A 218 5.00 30.07 -19.41
C PRO A 218 4.43 29.77 -20.82
N THR A 219 5.28 29.51 -21.81
CA THR A 219 4.90 29.32 -23.21
C THR A 219 5.85 28.34 -23.89
N GLY A 220 5.43 27.08 -24.06
CA GLY A 220 6.21 26.11 -24.85
C GLY A 220 5.80 24.68 -24.57
N GLY A 221 5.14 24.04 -25.54
CA GLY A 221 4.63 22.69 -25.43
C GLY A 221 5.69 21.63 -25.10
N TRP A 222 5.20 20.56 -24.48
CA TRP A 222 5.89 19.33 -24.07
C TRP A 222 6.42 18.47 -25.24
N HIS A 223 6.98 19.11 -26.27
CA HIS A 223 7.69 18.45 -27.37
C HIS A 223 9.20 18.58 -27.16
N ARG A 224 9.75 18.00 -26.07
CA ARG A 224 11.20 17.76 -26.00
C ARG A 224 11.69 16.75 -24.95
N CYS A 225 10.93 15.69 -24.69
CA CYS A 225 11.47 14.51 -23.98
C CYS A 225 11.90 13.37 -24.93
N GLU A 226 11.75 13.51 -26.25
CA GLU A 226 12.22 12.49 -27.21
C GLU A 226 13.73 12.56 -27.51
N SER A 227 14.41 13.69 -27.27
CA SER A 227 15.80 13.85 -27.72
C SER A 227 16.89 13.36 -26.75
N LEU A 228 16.54 12.69 -25.65
CA LEU A 228 17.53 12.15 -24.69
C LEU A 228 17.59 10.61 -24.67
N ILE A 229 16.76 9.93 -25.46
CA ILE A 229 16.82 8.47 -25.62
C ILE A 229 17.49 8.09 -26.96
N GLU A 230 17.53 8.98 -27.96
CA GLU A 230 18.13 8.69 -29.27
C GLU A 230 19.64 8.99 -29.38
N SER A 231 20.27 9.63 -28.40
CA SER A 231 21.73 9.90 -28.44
C SER A 231 22.59 8.77 -27.84
N GLY A 232 22.00 7.60 -27.56
CA GLY A 232 22.70 6.43 -27.02
C GLY A 232 22.96 5.30 -28.03
N VAL A 233 22.61 5.50 -29.31
CA VAL A 233 22.88 4.55 -30.40
C VAL A 233 23.60 5.29 -31.51
N SER A 234 24.92 5.40 -31.38
CA SER A 234 25.89 5.54 -32.49
C SER A 234 27.27 5.91 -31.93
N HIS A 235 28.04 4.89 -31.55
CA HIS A 235 29.39 4.59 -32.07
C HIS A 235 30.02 3.43 -31.30
#